data_AF-A0ABD5THJ2-F1
#
_entry.id   AF-A0ABD5THJ2-F1
#
_cell.length_a   1.000
_cell.length_b   1.000
_cell.length_c   1.000
_cell.angle_alpha   90.00
_cell.angle_beta   90.00
_cell.angle_gamma   90.00
#
_symmetry.space_group_name_H-M   'P 1'
#
loop_
_entity.id
_entity.type
_entity.pdbx_description
1 polymer ?
#
loop_
_entity_poly.entity_id
_entity_poly.type
_entity_poly.pdbx_seq_one_letter_code
_entity_poly.pdbx_strand_id
1 'polypeptide(L)' 'MAEFDNPYVDEDPFVRAHFDCLDCGGKLWEYAIARQMVCEDCRNVFPAEEVFEASVESTAN' A
#
# COMPACT_ATOMS: atom_id res chain seq x y z
N MET A 1 18.69 -5.92 33.15
CA MET A 1 18.34 -5.73 31.73
C MET A 1 17.12 -4.82 31.75
N ALA A 2 17.18 -3.66 31.09
CA ALA A 2 16.02 -2.77 31.03
C ALA A 2 15.06 -3.31 29.97
N GLU A 3 13.80 -3.49 30.35
CA GLU A 3 12.73 -3.87 29.44
C GLU A 3 12.41 -2.62 28.61
N PHE A 4 12.76 -2.66 27.32
CA PHE A 4 12.43 -1.59 26.38
C PHE A 4 11.07 -1.91 25.79
N ASP A 5 10.03 -1.23 26.26
CA ASP A 5 8.71 -1.24 25.64
C ASP A 5 8.84 -0.62 24.24
N ASN A 6 8.73 -1.47 23.22
CA ASN A 6 8.78 -1.03 21.83
C ASN A 6 7.42 -0.41 21.48
N PRO A 7 7.32 0.92 21.28
CA PRO A 7 6.06 1.58 20.96
C PRO A 7 5.49 1.17 19.59
N TYR A 8 6.29 0.48 18.77
CA TYR A 8 5.89 -0.05 17.46
C TYR A 8 5.39 -1.50 17.52
N VAL A 9 5.13 -2.06 18.72
CA VAL A 9 4.56 -3.40 18.88
C VAL A 9 3.04 -3.41 18.68
N ASP A 10 2.36 -2.35 19.11
CA ASP A 10 0.89 -2.27 19.03
C ASP A 10 0.38 -1.80 17.66
N GLU A 11 1.21 -1.05 16.92
CA GLU A 11 0.91 -0.63 15.56
C GLU A 11 1.45 -1.67 14.58
N ASP A 12 0.59 -2.48 13.98
CA ASP A 12 0.98 -3.43 12.94
C ASP A 12 1.38 -2.66 11.67
N PRO A 13 2.69 -2.54 11.37
CA PRO A 13 3.17 -1.70 10.28
C PRO A 13 2.87 -2.32 8.91
N PHE A 14 2.25 -3.50 8.87
CA PHE A 14 1.91 -4.25 7.68
C PHE A 14 0.40 -4.29 7.41
N VAL A 15 -0.44 -3.66 8.24
CA VAL A 15 -1.91 -3.79 8.16
C VAL A 15 -2.52 -3.36 6.83
N ARG A 16 -1.98 -2.40 6.08
CA ARG A 16 -2.57 -1.99 4.79
C ARG A 16 -1.53 -1.47 3.80
N ALA A 17 -1.10 -2.34 2.89
CA ALA A 17 -0.52 -1.91 1.61
C ALA A 17 -0.95 -2.81 0.45
N HIS A 18 -2.07 -3.54 0.60
CA HIS A 18 -2.66 -4.22 -0.56
C HIS A 18 -3.54 -3.22 -1.29
N PHE A 19 -3.02 -2.68 -2.40
CA PHE A 19 -3.81 -1.89 -3.33
C PHE A 19 -4.13 -2.75 -4.54
N ASP A 20 -5.39 -2.68 -4.98
CA ASP A 20 -5.82 -3.34 -6.20
C ASP A 20 -5.42 -2.49 -7.41
N CYS A 21 -4.96 -3.14 -8.47
CA CYS A 21 -4.61 -2.48 -9.71
C CYS A 21 -5.85 -1.86 -10.33
N LEU A 22 -5.75 -0.58 -10.68
CA LEU A 22 -6.85 0.21 -11.23
C LEU A 22 -7.38 -0.35 -12.56
N ASP A 23 -6.56 -1.12 -13.29
CA ASP A 23 -6.94 -1.70 -14.59
C ASP A 23 -7.42 -3.15 -14.51
N CYS A 24 -6.78 -3.99 -13.70
CA CYS A 24 -7.02 -5.44 -13.73
C CYS A 24 -7.40 -6.06 -12.39
N GLY A 25 -7.44 -5.29 -11.30
CA GLY A 25 -7.71 -5.78 -9.94
C GLY A 25 -6.62 -6.70 -9.39
N GLY A 26 -5.47 -6.78 -10.05
CA GLY A 26 -4.29 -7.52 -9.58
C GLY A 26 -3.57 -6.78 -8.44
N LYS A 27 -2.57 -7.40 -7.84
CA LYS A 27 -1.87 -6.77 -6.71
C LYS A 27 -0.92 -5.66 -7.17
N LEU A 28 -0.98 -4.50 -6.51
CA LEU A 28 0.01 -3.44 -6.68
C LEU A 28 1.11 -3.52 -5.62
N TRP A 29 2.33 -3.27 -6.07
CA TRP A 29 3.53 -3.22 -5.24
C TRP A 29 4.14 -1.82 -5.29
N GLU A 30 4.45 -1.24 -4.13
CA GLU A 30 5.06 0.09 -4.06
C GLU A 30 6.59 0.04 -4.24
N TYR A 31 7.09 0.86 -5.16
CA TYR A 31 8.48 1.30 -5.17
C TYR A 31 8.63 2.55 -4.29
N ALA A 32 8.84 2.35 -2.99
CA ALA A 32 8.85 3.40 -1.97
C ALA A 32 9.74 4.61 -2.29
N ILE A 33 10.85 4.43 -3.02
CA ILE A 33 11.77 5.51 -3.42
C ILE A 33 11.21 6.36 -4.56
N ALA A 34 10.45 5.75 -5.47
CA ALA A 34 9.89 6.40 -6.64
C ALA A 34 8.46 6.91 -6.43
N ARG A 35 7.80 6.53 -5.31
CA ARG A 35 6.36 6.77 -5.07
C ARG A 35 5.49 6.30 -6.22
N GLN A 36 5.84 5.14 -6.77
CA GLN A 36 5.15 4.51 -7.87
C GLN A 36 4.70 3.11 -7.47
N MET A 37 3.54 2.70 -7.94
CA MET A 37 2.94 1.39 -7.72
C MET A 37 3.00 0.61 -9.03
N VAL A 38 3.47 -0.64 -9.00
CA VAL A 38 3.48 -1.52 -10.18
C VAL A 38 2.56 -2.70 -9.96
N CYS A 39 1.78 -3.06 -10.98
CA CYS A 39 0.98 -4.28 -10.95
C CYS A 39 1.83 -5.50 -11.28
N GLU A 40 1.70 -6.56 -10.48
CA GLU A 40 2.36 -7.85 -10.74
C GLU A 40 1.87 -8.51 -12.04
N ASP A 41 0.58 -8.41 -12.31
CA ASP A 41 -0.08 -9.11 -13.41
C ASP A 41 0.08 -8.38 -14.76
N CYS A 42 -0.34 -7.11 -14.82
CA CYS A 42 -0.35 -6.35 -16.08
C CYS A 42 0.90 -5.48 -16.29
N ARG A 43 1.76 -5.34 -15.26
CA ARG A 43 2.98 -4.50 -15.28
C ARG A 43 2.74 -3.01 -15.55
N ASN A 44 1.50 -2.55 -15.44
CA ASN A 44 1.20 -1.12 -15.45
C ASN A 44 1.77 -0.44 -14.20
N VAL A 45 2.14 0.83 -14.38
CA VAL A 45 2.74 1.66 -13.34
C VAL A 45 1.81 2.84 -13.06
N PHE A 46 1.50 3.06 -11.79
CA PHE A 46 0.60 4.10 -11.31
C PHE A 46 1.34 5.01 -10.32
N PRO A 47 0.99 6.30 -10.23
CA PRO A 47 1.40 7.16 -9.12
C PRO A 47 0.81 6.63 -7.81
N ALA A 48 1.61 6.59 -6.73
CA ALA A 48 1.11 6.15 -5.43
C ALA A 48 -0.05 7.03 -4.91
N GLU A 49 -0.03 8.32 -5.24
CA GLU A 49 -1.09 9.29 -4.87
C GLU A 49 -2.46 8.91 -5.47
N GLU A 50 -2.48 8.55 -6.76
CA GLU A 50 -3.71 8.16 -7.48
C GLU A 50 -4.28 6.86 -6.92
N VAL A 51 -3.41 5.88 -6.64
CA VAL A 51 -3.79 4.59 -6.06
C VAL A 51 -4.33 4.77 -4.64
N PHE A 52 -3.72 5.66 -3.85
CA PHE A 52 -4.19 5.97 -2.51
C PHE A 52 -5.55 6.65 -2.53
N GLU A 53 -5.75 7.66 -3.38
CA GLU A 53 -7.04 8.35 -3.55
C GLU A 53 -8.15 7.36 -3.91
N ALA A 54 -7.93 6.50 -4.91
CA ALA A 54 -8.88 5.47 -5.32
C ALA A 54 -9.23 4.48 -4.19
N SER A 55 -8.27 4.12 -3.34
CA SER A 55 -8.50 3.21 -2.21
C SER A 55 -9.37 3.81 -1.10
N VAL A 56 -9.25 5.13 -0.89
CA VAL A 56 -10.04 5.87 0.09
C VAL A 56 -11.48 6.01 -0.40
N GLU A 57 -11.68 6.30 -1.69
CA GLU A 57 -13.01 6.34 -2.30
C GLU A 57 -13.73 4.98 -2.24
N SER A 58 -13.01 3.89 -2.47
CA SER A 58 -13.59 2.54 -2.41
C SER A 58 -13.99 2.08 -0.99
N THR A 59 -13.41 2.66 0.07
CA THR A 59 -13.70 2.29 1.46
C THR A 59 -14.88 3.08 2.05
N ALA A 60 -15.35 4.13 1.37
CA ALA A 60 -16.41 5.03 1.85
C ALA A 60 -17.85 4.57 1.49
N ASN A 61 -18.04 3.32 1.07
CA ASN A 61 -19.34 2.79 0.62
C ASN A 61 -19.76 1.54 1.40
#